data_AF-U5CVG2-F1
#
_entry.id   AF-U5CVG2-F1
#
_cell.length_a   1.000
_cell.length_b   1.000
_cell.length_c   1.000
_cell.angle_alpha   90.00
_cell.angle_beta   90.00
_cell.angle_gamma   90.00
#
_symmetry.space_group_name_H-M   'P 1'
#
loop_
_entity.id
_entity.type
_entity.pdbx_description
1 polymer ?
#
loop_
_entity_poly.entity_id
_entity_poly.type
_entity_poly.pdbx_seq_one_letter_code
_entity_poly.pdbx_strand_id
1 'polypeptide(L)' 'MKKIQGTENIFEASITMNIRMTWQYCKDGILLRNIGEHDKTLKNP' A
#
# COMPACT_ATOMS: atom_id res chain seq x y z
N MET A 1 -9.81 -3.23 2.86
CA MET A 1 -9.36 -1.98 2.20
C MET A 1 -9.51 -0.85 3.19
N LYS A 2 -8.43 -0.13 3.51
CA LYS A 2 -8.49 1.05 4.36
C LYS A 2 -8.19 2.27 3.49
N LYS A 3 -9.09 3.25 3.52
CA LYS A 3 -8.83 4.56 2.92
C LYS A 3 -8.00 5.36 3.91
N ILE A 4 -6.88 5.92 3.46
CA ILE A 4 -6.07 6.78 4.30
C ILE A 4 -6.84 8.10 4.47
N GLN A 5 -7.29 8.39 5.69
CA GLN A 5 -7.92 9.67 6.01
C GLN A 5 -6.84 10.77 6.00
N GLY A 6 -7.08 11.85 5.24
CA GLY A 6 -6.17 12.99 5.15
C GLY A 6 -5.45 13.15 3.80
N THR A 7 -5.58 12.20 2.87
CA THR A 7 -5.10 12.37 1.48
C THR A 7 -6.20 12.03 0.49
N GLU A 8 -6.50 12.96 -0.43
CA GLU A 8 -7.48 12.74 -1.48
C GLU A 8 -6.94 11.66 -2.42
N ASN A 9 -7.61 10.50 -2.38
CA ASN A 9 -7.45 9.39 -3.33
C ASN A 9 -6.30 8.40 -3.07
N ILE A 10 -5.69 8.39 -1.88
CA ILE A 10 -4.72 7.33 -1.52
C ILE A 10 -5.42 6.16 -0.83
N PHE A 11 -5.14 4.96 -1.34
CA PHE A 11 -5.71 3.71 -0.90
C PHE A 11 -4.60 2.71 -0.56
N GLU A 12 -4.95 1.84 0.37
CA GLU A 12 -4.07 0.77 0.79
C GLU A 12 -4.82 -0.55 0.84
N ALA A 13 -4.16 -1.59 0.33
CA ALA A 13 -4.57 -2.96 0.53
C ALA A 13 -3.38 -3.85 0.90
N SER A 14 -3.69 -4.84 1.73
CA SER A 14 -2.82 -5.97 1.96
C SER A 14 -3.23 -7.09 1.01
N ILE A 15 -2.33 -7.50 0.13
CA ILE A 15 -2.57 -8.61 -0.82
C ILE A 15 -2.36 -9.96 -0.13
N THR A 16 -1.43 -10.02 0.81
CA THR A 16 -1.11 -11.21 1.59
C THR A 16 -0.73 -10.76 3.00
N MET A 17 -0.69 -11.66 3.99
CA MET A 17 -0.20 -11.35 5.35
C MET A 17 1.13 -10.59 5.35
N ASN A 18 1.96 -10.81 4.32
CA ASN A 18 3.27 -10.17 4.18
C ASN A 18 3.35 -9.11 3.08
N ILE A 19 2.32 -8.84 2.27
CA ILE A 19 2.43 -7.91 1.13
C ILE A 19 1.44 -6.77 1.31
N ARG A 20 1.95 -5.54 1.38
CA ARG A 20 1.18 -4.30 1.46
C ARG A 20 1.42 -3.49 0.19
N MET A 21 0.34 -3.02 -0.41
CA MET A 21 0.37 -2.10 -1.52
C MET A 21 -0.36 -0.81 -1.19
N THR A 22 0.21 0.30 -1.62
CA THR A 22 -0.42 1.61 -1.59
C THR A 22 -0.46 2.17 -2.99
N TRP A 23 -1.60 2.73 -3.35
CA TRP A 23 -1.80 3.37 -4.64
C TRP A 23 -2.65 4.62 -4.47
N GLN A 24 -2.55 5.51 -5.44
CA GLN A 24 -3.32 6.72 -5.52
C GLN A 24 -4.12 6.71 -6.82
N TYR A 25 -5.42 7.02 -6.75
CA TYR A 25 -6.20 7.27 -7.96
C TYR A 25 -5.96 8.71 -8.40
N CYS A 26 -5.41 8.86 -9.60
CA CYS A 26 -5.23 10.13 -10.30
C CYS A 26 -6.28 10.24 -11.41
N LYS A 27 -6.46 11.44 -11.97
CA LYS A 27 -7.40 11.67 -13.09
C LYS A 27 -7.07 10.82 -14.32
N ASP A 28 -5.77 10.58 -14.55
CA ASP A 28 -5.26 9.88 -15.74
C ASP A 28 -4.95 8.40 -15.50
N GLY A 29 -5.23 7.85 -14.31
CA GLY A 29 -4.98 6.45 -14.00
C GLY A 29 -4.65 6.17 -12.54
N ILE A 30 -4.03 5.01 -12.30
CA ILE A 30 -3.66 4.56 -10.95
C ILE A 30 -2.15 4.73 -10.79
N LEU A 31 -1.74 5.54 -9.83
CA LEU A 31 -0.34 5.70 -9.46
C LEU A 31 -0.02 4.76 -8.30
N LEU A 32 0.78 3.74 -8.59
CA LEU A 32 1.24 2.80 -7.59
C LEU A 32 2.39 3.43 -6.79
N ARG A 33 2.19 3.69 -5.49
CA ARG A 33 3.13 4.43 -4.64
C ARG A 33 4.12 3.49 -3.95
N ASN A 34 3.64 2.35 -3.48
CA ASN A 34 4.48 1.37 -2.81
C ASN A 34 3.91 -0.03 -3.05
N ILE A 35 4.75 -0.97 -3.46
CA ILE A 35 4.49 -2.40 -3.34
C ILE A 35 5.66 -2.97 -2.56
N GLY A 36 5.39 -3.43 -1.35
CA GLY A 36 6.42 -3.88 -0.44
C GLY A 36 5.95 -5.08 0.37
N GLU A 37 6.91 -5.94 0.66
CA GLU A 37 6.72 -6.94 1.70
C GLU A 37 6.74 -6.21 3.05
N HIS A 38 5.68 -6.34 3.85
CA HIS A 38 5.58 -5.82 5.21
C HIS A 38 6.70 -6.35 6.10
N ASP A 39 7.26 -7.53 5.76
CA ASP A 39 7.99 -8.36 6.70
C ASP A 39 9.35 -8.88 6.21
N LYS A 40 10.11 -8.03 5.50
CA LYS A 40 11.53 -8.35 5.25
C LYS A 40 12.43 -8.19 6.50
N THR A 41 11.85 -7.81 7.63
CA THR A 41 12.59 -7.42 8.85
C THR A 41 12.30 -8.27 10.09
N LEU A 42 11.61 -9.41 10.00
CA LEU A 42 11.58 -10.45 11.07
C LEU A 42 12.54 -11.63 10.79
N LYS A 43 13.69 -11.35 10.17
CA LYS A 43 14.81 -12.31 10.13
C LYS A 43 16.05 -11.70 10.79
N ASN A 44 15.97 -11.46 12.09
CA ASN A 44 17.13 -11.50 12.99
C ASN A 44 16.57 -11.75 14.42
N PRO A 45 16.62 -13.00 14.93
CA PRO A 45 16.33 -13.30 16.33
C PRO A 45 17.34 -12.67 17.28
#